data_AF-A0A7C7XBP5-F1
#
_entry.id   AF-A0A7C7XBP5-F1
#
_cell.length_a   1.000
_cell.length_b   1.000
_cell.length_c   1.000
_cell.angle_alpha   90.00
_cell.angle_beta   90.00
_cell.angle_gamma   90.00
#
_symmetry.space_group_name_H-M   'P 1'
#
loop_
_entity.id
_entity.type
_entity.pdbx_description
1 polymer ?
#
loop_
_entity_poly.entity_id
_entity_poly.type
_entity_poly.pdbx_seq_one_letter_code
_entity_poly.pdbx_strand_id
1 'polypeptide(L)'
;MRFFLINLHNRQGRFLLYSVLALGFLTACGGFSMRSSYDPTYEVIDRGGLDVLIRGRACAVEKQEAERLAQETAGFHLRSVVKGERYIPKFKTVRIYADGNRWCAEVAVRPQRLD
;
A
#
# COMPACT_ATOMS: atom_id res chain seq x y z
N MET A 1 -20.36 -32.16 -30.69
CA MET A 1 -20.52 -31.84 -29.25
C MET A 1 -21.12 -33.01 -28.47
N ARG A 2 -20.40 -34.12 -28.29
CA ARG A 2 -20.86 -35.24 -27.43
C ARG A 2 -19.74 -35.91 -26.60
N PHE A 3 -18.47 -35.62 -26.86
CA PHE A 3 -17.34 -36.16 -26.10
C PHE A 3 -16.99 -35.38 -24.83
N PHE A 4 -17.52 -34.17 -24.65
CA PHE A 4 -17.18 -33.32 -23.49
C PHE A 4 -17.96 -33.64 -22.21
N LEU A 5 -19.09 -34.36 -22.30
CA LEU A 5 -19.96 -34.62 -21.14
C LEU A 5 -19.67 -35.94 -20.40
N ILE A 6 -18.90 -36.86 -21.00
CA ILE A 6 -18.66 -38.19 -20.40
C ILE A 6 -17.54 -38.15 -19.33
N ASN A 7 -16.68 -37.13 -19.34
CA ASN A 7 -15.53 -37.06 -18.41
C ASN A 7 -15.83 -36.45 -17.03
N LEU A 8 -17.07 -36.01 -16.75
CA LEU A 8 -17.46 -35.44 -15.45
C LEU A 8 -17.83 -36.49 -14.39
N HIS A 9 -17.97 -37.77 -14.78
CA HIS A 9 -18.33 -38.88 -13.89
C HIS A 9 -17.14 -39.82 -13.59
N ASN A 10 -15.90 -39.36 -13.80
CA ASN A 10 -14.70 -40.09 -13.39
C ASN A 10 -13.99 -39.31 -12.28
N ARG A 11 -13.56 -40.01 -11.21
CA ARG A 11 -12.90 -39.43 -10.03
C ARG A 11 -11.64 -38.64 -10.41
N GLN A 12 -10.96 -39.04 -11.50
CA GLN A 12 -9.82 -38.34 -12.08
C GLN A 12 -10.20 -37.00 -12.77
N GLY A 13 -11.32 -36.95 -13.49
CA GLY A 13 -11.79 -35.72 -14.17
C GLY A 13 -12.21 -34.64 -13.18
N ARG A 14 -12.84 -35.05 -12.07
CA ARG A 14 -13.14 -34.14 -10.94
C ARG A 14 -11.87 -33.59 -10.29
N PHE A 15 -10.87 -34.44 -10.07
CA PHE A 15 -9.58 -34.01 -9.49
C PHE A 15 -8.90 -32.95 -10.35
N LEU A 16 -8.83 -33.17 -11.67
CA LEU A 16 -8.27 -32.23 -12.63
C LEU A 16 -8.99 -30.87 -12.60
N LEU A 17 -10.32 -30.88 -12.52
CA LEU A 17 -11.14 -29.67 -12.49
C LEU A 17 -10.94 -28.87 -11.19
N TYR A 18 -10.84 -29.54 -10.03
CA TYR A 18 -10.51 -28.88 -8.77
C TYR A 18 -9.08 -28.31 -8.77
N SER A 19 -8.11 -29.00 -9.35
CA SER A 19 -6.73 -28.49 -9.43
C SER A 19 -6.59 -27.28 -10.36
N VAL A 20 -7.34 -27.20 -11.47
CA VAL A 20 -7.35 -26.01 -12.34
C VAL A 20 -8.03 -24.83 -11.65
N LEU A 21 -9.12 -25.07 -10.92
CA LEU A 21 -9.80 -24.02 -10.13
C LEU A 21 -8.88 -23.48 -9.02
N ALA A 22 -8.15 -24.36 -8.31
CA ALA A 22 -7.22 -23.97 -7.26
C ALA A 22 -6.02 -23.15 -7.79
N LEU A 23 -5.51 -23.48 -9.00
CA LEU A 23 -4.45 -22.67 -9.63
C LEU A 23 -4.94 -21.27 -10.06
N GLY A 24 -6.20 -21.13 -10.44
CA GLY A 24 -6.78 -19.84 -10.87
C GLY A 24 -6.94 -18.82 -9.75
N PHE A 25 -7.08 -19.26 -8.49
CA PHE A 25 -7.18 -18.36 -7.33
C PHE A 25 -5.84 -17.90 -6.77
N LEU A 26 -4.72 -18.54 -7.15
CA LEU A 26 -3.39 -18.19 -6.63
C LEU A 26 -2.73 -17.01 -7.38
N THR A 27 -3.29 -16.55 -8.50
CA THR A 27 -2.70 -15.48 -9.32
C THR A 27 -3.20 -14.07 -8.97
N ALA A 28 -4.08 -13.92 -7.99
CA ALA A 28 -4.62 -12.62 -7.58
C ALA A 28 -3.77 -11.89 -6.52
N CYS A 29 -2.48 -12.24 -6.37
CA CYS A 29 -1.51 -11.47 -5.57
C CYS A 29 -0.66 -10.56 -6.47
N GLY A 30 -1.30 -9.87 -7.41
CA GLY A 30 -0.73 -8.74 -8.14
C GLY A 30 -1.13 -7.45 -7.45
N GLY A 31 -0.74 -7.29 -6.18
CA GLY A 31 -0.91 -6.01 -5.48
C GLY A 31 -0.28 -4.90 -6.31
N PHE A 32 -0.96 -3.77 -6.46
CA PHE A 32 -0.39 -2.54 -7.01
C PHE A 32 1.06 -2.43 -6.53
N SER A 33 2.01 -2.45 -7.46
CA SER A 33 3.42 -2.29 -7.12
C SER A 33 3.62 -0.84 -6.66
N MET A 34 3.21 -0.55 -5.42
CA MET A 34 3.73 0.57 -4.65
C MET A 34 5.23 0.35 -4.60
N ARG A 35 5.95 0.94 -5.55
CA ARG A 35 7.38 1.13 -5.47
C ARG A 35 7.59 2.14 -4.35
N SER A 36 7.53 1.64 -3.11
CA SER A 36 7.93 2.34 -1.91
C SER A 36 9.42 2.64 -2.09
N SER A 37 9.70 3.84 -2.59
CA SER A 37 11.04 4.39 -2.57
C SER A 37 11.26 4.91 -1.15
N TYR A 38 11.76 4.04 -0.27
CA TYR A 38 12.24 4.47 1.03
C TYR A 38 13.45 5.38 0.79
N ASP A 39 13.24 6.68 0.93
CA ASP A 39 14.29 7.68 0.80
C ASP A 39 14.84 7.95 2.21
N PRO A 40 16.07 7.48 2.52
CA PRO A 40 16.65 7.59 3.86
C PRO A 40 16.99 9.03 4.25
N THR A 41 16.86 10.00 3.33
CA THR A 41 17.05 11.42 3.64
C THR A 41 15.88 12.05 4.39
N TYR A 42 14.76 11.34 4.54
CA TYR A 42 13.64 11.83 5.34
C TYR A 42 13.88 11.63 6.83
N GLU A 43 14.49 12.65 7.41
CA GLU A 43 14.81 12.79 8.82
C GLU A 43 13.56 12.60 9.69
N VAL A 44 13.55 11.53 10.50
CA VAL A 44 12.63 11.42 11.63
C VAL A 44 13.25 12.24 12.76
N ILE A 45 12.70 13.43 12.98
CA ILE A 45 13.10 14.25 14.13
C ILE A 45 12.37 13.67 15.35
N ASP A 46 13.05 12.82 16.12
CA ASP A 46 12.56 12.31 17.40
C ASP A 46 13.00 13.25 18.53
N ARG A 47 12.04 13.97 19.12
CA ARG A 47 12.28 14.85 20.28
C ARG A 47 11.83 14.22 21.60
N GLY A 48 11.47 12.93 21.59
CA GLY A 48 10.88 12.21 22.70
C GLY A 48 9.35 12.28 22.71
N GLY A 49 8.68 11.14 22.86
CA GLY A 49 7.21 11.04 22.91
C GLY A 49 6.52 11.23 21.54
N LEU A 50 5.29 11.77 21.53
CA LEU A 50 4.53 12.08 20.30
C LEU A 50 5.10 13.27 19.49
N ASP A 51 6.29 13.78 19.82
CA ASP A 51 6.93 14.87 19.07
C ASP A 51 7.82 14.30 17.94
N VAL A 52 7.16 13.70 16.95
CA VAL A 52 7.79 13.12 15.75
C VAL A 52 7.20 13.72 14.47
N LEU A 53 8.05 14.02 13.51
CA LEU A 53 7.67 14.42 12.16
C LEU A 53 8.14 13.38 11.16
N ILE A 54 7.20 12.82 10.39
CA ILE A 54 7.49 11.80 9.39
C ILE A 54 7.06 12.32 8.03
N ARG A 55 7.85 12.03 7.00
CA ARG A 55 7.54 12.39 5.62
C ARG A 55 7.40 11.14 4.78
N GLY A 56 6.34 11.08 3.98
CA GLY A 56 6.12 10.06 2.95
C GLY A 56 6.14 10.72 1.58
N ARG A 57 6.72 10.02 0.60
CA ARG A 57 6.69 10.40 -0.81
C ARG A 57 6.09 9.25 -1.62
N ALA A 58 5.21 9.56 -2.55
CA ALA A 58 4.72 8.60 -3.53
C ALA A 58 4.46 9.28 -4.87
N CYS A 59 4.48 8.49 -5.95
CA CYS A 59 4.17 8.96 -7.28
C CYS A 59 3.13 8.07 -7.97
N ALA A 60 2.24 8.69 -8.74
CA ALA A 60 1.19 8.03 -9.49
C ALA A 60 0.89 8.79 -10.80
N VAL A 61 0.14 8.16 -11.70
CA VAL A 61 -0.32 8.81 -12.94
C VAL A 61 -1.23 9.99 -12.64
N GLU A 62 -2.05 9.89 -11.59
CA GLU A 62 -2.97 10.93 -11.16
C GLU A 62 -2.46 11.66 -9.91
N LYS A 63 -2.71 12.97 -9.86
CA LYS A 63 -2.29 13.84 -8.75
C LYS A 63 -2.89 13.41 -7.41
N GLN A 64 -4.19 13.11 -7.40
CA GLN A 64 -4.92 12.72 -6.18
C GLN A 64 -4.42 11.38 -5.65
N GLU A 65 -4.16 10.43 -6.55
CA GLU A 65 -3.62 9.13 -6.17
C GLU A 65 -2.21 9.25 -5.59
N ALA A 66 -1.35 10.10 -6.17
CA ALA A 66 -0.01 10.34 -5.63
C ALA A 66 -0.07 10.87 -4.19
N GLU A 67 -0.99 11.80 -3.91
CA GLU A 67 -1.20 12.36 -2.57
C GLU A 67 -1.73 11.32 -1.58
N ARG A 68 -2.71 10.51 -1.99
CA ARG A 68 -3.27 9.41 -1.19
C ARG A 68 -2.19 8.39 -0.81
N LEU A 69 -1.40 7.94 -1.79
CA LEU A 69 -0.30 6.99 -1.57
C LEU A 69 0.79 7.59 -0.66
N ALA A 70 1.06 8.90 -0.78
CA ALA A 70 2.04 9.58 0.07
C ALA A 70 1.54 9.68 1.53
N GLN A 71 0.25 9.93 1.74
CA GLN A 71 -0.39 9.88 3.07
C GLN A 71 -0.30 8.48 3.68
N GLU A 72 -0.63 7.43 2.92
CA GLU A 72 -0.52 6.05 3.37
C GLU A 72 0.91 5.67 3.77
N THR A 73 1.88 6.07 2.94
CA THR A 73 3.32 5.88 3.20
C THR A 73 3.74 6.57 4.50
N ALA A 74 3.40 7.84 4.67
CA ALA A 74 3.71 8.60 5.89
C ALA A 74 3.04 7.98 7.13
N GLY A 75 1.77 7.59 7.01
CA GLY A 75 1.00 6.98 8.10
C GLY A 75 1.51 5.58 8.50
N PHE A 76 1.99 4.80 7.53
CA PHE A 76 2.64 3.52 7.81
C PHE A 76 3.89 3.69 8.66
N HIS A 77 4.78 4.61 8.26
CA HIS A 77 5.98 4.92 9.04
C HIS A 77 5.65 5.46 10.44
N LEU A 78 4.60 6.28 10.57
CA LEU A 78 4.14 6.78 11.87
C LEU A 78 3.76 5.67 12.84
N ARG A 79 3.05 4.63 12.38
CA ARG A 79 2.69 3.48 13.21
C ARG A 79 3.92 2.73 13.73
N SER A 80 4.99 2.67 12.95
CA SER A 80 6.24 2.02 13.36
C SER A 80 6.99 2.81 14.43
N VAL A 81 6.84 4.14 14.46
CA VAL A 81 7.53 5.03 15.40
C VAL A 81 6.78 5.15 16.72
N VAL A 82 5.46 5.35 16.69
CA VAL A 82 4.64 5.75 17.86
C VAL A 82 4.20 4.56 18.75
N LYS A 83 5.01 3.49 18.82
CA LYS A 83 4.78 2.18 19.47
C LYS A 83 3.66 2.13 20.55
N GLY A 84 2.41 1.96 20.11
CA GLY A 84 1.28 1.66 21.00
C GLY A 84 0.66 2.86 21.73
N GLU A 85 1.15 4.09 21.55
CA GLU A 85 0.47 5.28 22.08
C GLU A 85 -0.79 5.60 21.26
N ARG A 86 -1.82 6.14 21.91
CA ARG A 86 -3.01 6.64 21.21
C ARG A 86 -2.73 8.04 20.66
N TYR A 87 -2.98 8.23 19.37
CA TYR A 87 -2.80 9.51 18.70
C TYR A 87 -3.80 9.72 17.56
N ILE A 88 -3.98 10.97 17.16
CA ILE A 88 -4.66 11.37 15.91
C ILE A 88 -3.58 11.81 14.90
N PRO A 89 -3.43 11.15 13.75
CA PRO A 89 -2.47 11.57 12.73
C PRO A 89 -2.93 12.88 12.07
N LYS A 90 -2.03 13.88 12.02
CA LYS A 90 -2.23 15.14 11.30
C LYS A 90 -1.34 15.15 10.07
N PHE A 91 -1.97 14.96 8.91
CA PHE A 91 -1.30 15.02 7.61
C PHE A 91 -1.24 16.45 7.10
N LYS A 92 -0.13 16.80 6.44
CA LYS A 92 0.06 18.05 5.71
C LYS A 92 0.81 17.77 4.43
N THR A 93 0.21 18.09 3.30
CA THR A 93 0.87 18.02 2.01
C THR A 93 1.93 19.11 1.93
N VAL A 94 3.18 18.69 1.75
CA VAL A 94 4.36 19.57 1.68
C VAL A 94 4.49 20.12 0.27
N ARG A 95 4.45 19.24 -0.73
CA ARG A 95 4.49 19.61 -2.14
C ARG A 95 3.89 18.53 -3.02
N ILE A 96 3.40 18.96 -4.18
CA ILE A 96 3.00 18.08 -5.27
C ILE A 96 3.68 18.60 -6.54
N TYR A 97 4.35 17.73 -7.29
CA TYR A 97 5.13 18.10 -8.47
C TYR A 97 5.03 17.04 -9.56
N ALA A 98 5.22 17.46 -10.81
CA ALA A 98 5.32 16.55 -11.94
C ALA A 98 6.75 15.99 -12.04
N ASP A 99 6.88 14.69 -12.32
CA ASP A 99 8.14 13.99 -12.57
C ASP A 99 7.99 13.14 -13.84
N GLY A 100 8.32 13.72 -15.00
CA GLY A 100 8.03 13.09 -16.29
C GLY A 100 6.52 12.90 -16.51
N ASN A 101 6.09 11.65 -16.72
CA ASN A 101 4.69 11.30 -17.02
C ASN A 101 3.85 10.98 -15.78
N ARG A 102 4.34 11.30 -14.58
CA ARG A 102 3.69 11.00 -13.30
C ARG A 102 3.69 12.24 -12.41
N TRP A 103 2.75 12.25 -11.47
CA TRP A 103 2.72 13.20 -10.35
C TRP A 103 3.34 12.55 -9.13
N CYS A 104 4.13 13.30 -8.39
CA CYS A 104 4.67 12.91 -7.10
C CYS A 104 4.16 13.86 -6.02
N ALA A 105 3.81 13.31 -4.86
CA ALA A 105 3.41 14.06 -3.70
C ALA A 105 4.33 13.74 -2.52
N GLU A 106 4.59 14.76 -1.72
CA GLU A 106 5.26 14.65 -0.44
C GLU A 106 4.33 15.12 0.66
N VAL A 107 4.14 14.26 1.65
CA VAL A 107 3.23 14.48 2.76
C VAL A 107 3.99 14.32 4.06
N ALA A 108 3.82 15.29 4.95
CA ALA A 108 4.27 15.21 6.32
C ALA A 108 3.13 14.70 7.20
N VAL A 109 3.46 13.91 8.23
CA VAL A 109 2.53 13.52 9.29
C VAL A 109 3.16 13.74 10.66
N ARG A 110 2.35 14.23 11.59
CA ARG A 110 2.66 14.31 13.01
C ARG A 110 1.56 13.63 13.82
N PRO A 111 1.87 12.90 14.89
CA PRO A 111 0.84 12.43 15.81
C PRO A 111 0.43 13.57 16.75
N GLN A 112 -0.87 13.75 16.93
CA GLN A 112 -1.44 14.62 17.97
C GLN A 112 -1.93 13.75 19.11
N ARG A 113 -1.62 14.12 20.36
CA ARG A 113 -2.14 13.42 21.54
C ARG A 113 -3.66 13.52 21.58
N LEU A 114 -4.31 12.45 22.04
CA LEU A 114 -5.73 12.50 22.42
C LEU A 114 -5.78 13.01 23.86
N ASP A 115 -6.27 14.22 24.02
CA ASP A 115 -6.48 14.92 25.29
C ASP A 115 -7.44 14.14 26.22
#